data_AF-A0A2V7W9R3-F1
#
_entry.id   AF-A0A2V7W9R3-F1
#
_cell.length_a   1.000
_cell.length_b   1.000
_cell.length_c   1.000
_cell.angle_alpha   90.00
_cell.angle_beta   90.00
_cell.angle_gamma   90.00
#
_symmetry.space_group_name_H-M   'P 1'
#
loop_
_entity.id
_entity.type
_entity.pdbx_description
1 polymer ?
#
loop_
_entity_poly.entity_id
_entity_poly.type
_entity_poly.pdbx_seq_one_letter_code
_entity_poly.pdbx_strand_id
1 'polypeptide(L)'
;MAEAQQTANPVRLFMLGLDIKEALDNALALDPENVQVRLDLVRFHVAAPRIAGGSNDEARKQAAEIAKRDAPLGAFARGYIAYRAKEYGAARGAFREAINTTRDAATKSMAMRWLGWLSQEMQQYEEAFAMFDALHDSYEIGRTAAFCQCQKERGRAALEEYLRSKDKTHAEDARKLLAKLTPSE
;
A
#
# COMPACT_ATOMS: atom_id res chain seq x y z
N MET A 1 -11.75 4.45 30.78
CA MET A 1 -11.72 3.17 30.02
C MET A 1 -10.28 2.94 29.63
N ALA A 2 -9.63 1.91 30.19
CA ALA A 2 -8.23 1.63 29.92
C ALA A 2 -8.12 1.02 28.52
N GLU A 3 -7.44 1.71 27.61
CA GLU A 3 -7.03 1.14 26.32
C GLU A 3 -6.08 -0.02 26.60
N ALA A 4 -6.52 -1.24 26.29
CA ALA A 4 -5.63 -2.38 26.23
C ALA A 4 -4.66 -2.16 25.06
N GLN A 5 -3.50 -1.55 25.33
CA GLN A 5 -2.38 -1.62 24.42
C GLN A 5 -1.96 -3.08 24.33
N GLN A 6 -2.44 -3.80 23.30
CA GLN A 6 -1.88 -5.07 22.91
C GLN A 6 -0.49 -4.82 22.35
N THR A 7 0.51 -4.77 23.23
CA THR A 7 1.90 -4.88 22.81
C THR A 7 2.08 -6.31 22.29
N ALA A 8 2.11 -6.45 20.96
CA ALA A 8 2.26 -7.75 20.35
C ALA A 8 3.65 -8.30 20.69
N ASN A 9 3.70 -9.40 21.45
CA ASN A 9 4.95 -10.07 21.81
C ASN A 9 5.69 -10.50 20.53
N PRO A 10 6.96 -10.13 20.33
CA PRO A 10 7.71 -10.42 19.10
C PRO A 10 7.77 -11.92 18.77
N VAL A 11 7.79 -12.79 19.77
CA VAL A 11 7.72 -14.25 19.57
C VAL A 11 6.37 -14.65 18.99
N ARG A 12 5.28 -14.08 19.52
CA ARG A 12 3.93 -14.33 19.02
C ARG A 12 3.74 -13.80 17.60
N LEU A 13 4.29 -12.62 17.29
CA LEU A 13 4.30 -12.06 15.93
C LEU A 13 5.08 -12.95 14.96
N PHE A 14 6.22 -13.50 15.40
CA PHE A 14 6.99 -14.45 14.60
C PHE A 14 6.21 -15.72 14.31
N MET A 15 5.62 -16.35 15.34
CA MET A 15 4.80 -17.56 15.18
C MET A 15 3.61 -17.31 14.24
N LEU A 16 2.92 -16.18 14.41
CA LEU A 16 1.82 -15.79 13.51
C LEU A 16 2.30 -15.65 12.06
N GLY A 17 3.51 -15.14 11.84
CA GLY A 17 4.11 -15.08 10.51
C GLY A 17 4.30 -16.46 9.88
N LEU A 18 4.71 -17.46 10.66
CA LEU A 18 4.82 -18.85 10.18
C LEU A 18 3.45 -19.44 9.84
N ASP A 19 2.46 -19.25 10.72
CA ASP A 19 1.09 -19.73 10.49
C ASP A 19 0.46 -19.12 9.23
N ILE A 20 0.70 -17.82 8.98
CA ILE A 20 0.27 -17.14 7.75
C ILE A 20 0.91 -17.79 6.53
N LYS A 21 2.22 -18.07 6.58
CA LYS A 21 2.92 -18.70 5.46
C LYS A 21 2.33 -20.07 5.14
N GLU A 22 2.16 -20.91 6.16
CA GLU A 22 1.61 -22.25 6.01
C GLU A 22 0.19 -22.21 5.44
N ALA A 23 -0.66 -21.31 5.93
CA ALA A 23 -2.00 -21.12 5.41
C ALA A 23 -2.01 -20.71 3.93
N LEU A 24 -1.11 -19.80 3.53
CA LEU A 24 -0.99 -19.36 2.13
C LEU A 24 -0.47 -20.47 1.22
N ASP A 25 0.52 -21.26 1.67
CA ASP A 25 1.04 -22.40 0.91
C ASP A 25 -0.05 -23.46 0.70
N ASN A 26 -0.82 -23.77 1.76
CA ASN A 26 -1.94 -24.71 1.69
C ASN A 26 -3.06 -24.20 0.76
N ALA A 27 -3.39 -22.91 0.83
CA ALA A 27 -4.36 -22.30 -0.06
C ALA A 27 -3.91 -22.38 -1.52
N LEU A 28 -2.62 -22.16 -1.80
CA LEU A 28 -2.08 -22.27 -3.16
C LEU A 28 -2.06 -23.72 -3.66
N ALA A 29 -1.83 -24.69 -2.78
CA ALA A 29 -1.91 -26.10 -3.12
C ALA A 29 -3.33 -26.53 -3.50
N LEU A 30 -4.34 -25.95 -2.84
CA LEU A 30 -5.76 -26.20 -3.14
C LEU A 30 -6.22 -25.53 -4.44
N ASP A 31 -5.78 -24.29 -4.69
CA ASP A 31 -6.09 -23.54 -5.91
C ASP A 31 -4.84 -22.87 -6.49
N PRO A 32 -4.09 -23.58 -7.35
CA PRO A 32 -2.87 -23.05 -7.97
C PRO A 32 -3.12 -21.86 -8.91
N GLU A 33 -4.34 -21.68 -9.39
CA GLU A 33 -4.67 -20.60 -10.32
C GLU A 33 -5.07 -19.31 -9.61
N ASN A 34 -5.17 -19.34 -8.27
CA ASN A 34 -5.58 -18.20 -7.47
C ASN A 34 -4.54 -17.08 -7.44
N VAL A 35 -4.72 -16.09 -8.30
CA VAL A 35 -3.81 -14.92 -8.37
C VAL A 35 -3.77 -14.11 -7.08
N GLN A 36 -4.83 -14.13 -6.27
CA GLN A 36 -4.89 -13.38 -5.01
C GLN A 36 -4.02 -14.06 -3.94
N VAL A 37 -4.10 -15.38 -3.79
CA VAL A 37 -3.21 -16.13 -2.89
C VAL A 37 -1.75 -15.94 -3.29
N ARG A 38 -1.45 -15.98 -4.60
CA ARG A 38 -0.10 -15.70 -5.10
C ARG A 38 0.36 -14.28 -4.76
N LEU A 39 -0.52 -13.28 -4.88
CA LEU A 39 -0.19 -11.90 -4.50
C LEU A 39 0.08 -11.78 -3.00
N ASP A 40 -0.66 -12.49 -2.17
CA ASP A 40 -0.43 -12.50 -0.73
C ASP A 40 0.88 -13.21 -0.36
N LEU A 41 1.28 -14.25 -1.10
CA LEU A 41 2.63 -14.83 -1.01
C LEU A 41 3.71 -13.84 -1.46
N VAL A 42 3.51 -13.07 -2.54
CA VAL A 42 4.42 -11.98 -2.92
C VAL A 42 4.62 -11.03 -1.73
N ARG A 43 3.52 -10.58 -1.11
CA ARG A 43 3.55 -9.65 0.03
C ARG A 43 4.24 -10.24 1.24
N PHE A 44 3.93 -11.48 1.56
CA PHE A 44 4.58 -12.22 2.64
C PHE A 44 6.09 -12.28 2.43
N HIS A 45 6.53 -12.74 1.26
CA HIS A 45 7.94 -12.97 0.98
C HIS A 45 8.79 -11.69 1.01
N VAL A 46 8.25 -10.53 0.66
CA VAL A 46 8.98 -9.26 0.77
C VAL A 46 8.84 -8.57 2.13
N ALA A 47 7.81 -8.92 2.92
CA ALA A 47 7.59 -8.35 4.25
C ALA A 47 8.28 -9.12 5.37
N ALA A 48 8.29 -10.45 5.30
CA ALA A 48 8.82 -11.31 6.32
C ALA A 48 10.37 -11.24 6.35
N PRO A 49 10.99 -11.34 7.54
CA PRO A 49 12.42 -11.61 7.64
C PRO A 49 12.81 -12.91 6.92
N ARG A 50 14.06 -13.01 6.44
CA ARG A 50 14.57 -14.24 5.80
C ARG A 50 14.39 -15.49 6.66
N ILE A 51 14.60 -15.38 7.97
CA ILE A 51 14.43 -16.49 8.94
C ILE A 51 12.97 -16.97 9.07
N ALA A 52 12.01 -16.13 8.70
CA ALA A 52 10.58 -16.44 8.74
C ALA A 52 10.03 -16.84 7.35
N GLY A 53 10.90 -17.05 6.35
CA GLY A 53 10.49 -17.40 4.99
C GLY A 53 10.40 -16.22 4.01
N GLY A 54 10.93 -15.05 4.37
CA GLY A 54 11.09 -13.94 3.43
C GLY A 54 12.11 -14.24 2.31
N SER A 55 11.75 -13.98 1.06
CA SER A 55 12.60 -14.21 -0.10
C SER A 55 12.15 -13.41 -1.33
N ASN A 56 12.95 -12.43 -1.76
CA ASN A 56 12.66 -11.66 -2.97
C ASN A 56 12.58 -12.53 -4.23
N ASP A 57 13.32 -13.65 -4.28
CA ASP A 57 13.31 -14.55 -5.43
C ASP A 57 12.00 -15.35 -5.50
N GLU A 58 11.49 -15.81 -4.36
CA GLU A 58 10.17 -16.45 -4.30
C GLU A 58 9.06 -15.45 -4.64
N ALA A 59 9.16 -14.22 -4.13
CA ALA A 59 8.23 -13.15 -4.50
C ALA A 59 8.22 -12.93 -6.03
N ARG A 60 9.38 -12.89 -6.68
CA ARG A 60 9.48 -12.74 -8.15
C ARG A 60 8.88 -13.93 -8.89
N LYS A 61 9.07 -15.17 -8.41
CA LYS A 61 8.43 -16.36 -9.00
C LYS A 61 6.91 -16.26 -8.94
N GLN A 62 6.36 -15.89 -7.78
CA GLN A 62 4.91 -15.70 -7.64
C GLN A 62 4.40 -14.56 -8.54
N ALA A 63 5.11 -13.43 -8.61
CA ALA A 63 4.76 -12.33 -9.52
C ALA A 63 4.77 -12.76 -10.99
N ALA A 64 5.71 -13.63 -11.40
CA ALA A 64 5.74 -14.18 -12.74
C ALA A 64 4.56 -15.13 -13.02
N GLU A 65 4.18 -15.95 -12.03
CA GLU A 65 2.99 -16.81 -12.13
C GLU A 65 1.69 -16.00 -12.20
N ILE A 66 1.58 -14.91 -11.43
CA ILE A 66 0.47 -13.97 -11.54
C ILE A 66 0.44 -13.40 -12.96
N ALA A 67 1.56 -12.91 -13.49
CA ALA A 67 1.61 -12.27 -14.80
C ALA A 67 1.14 -13.18 -15.96
N LYS A 68 1.30 -14.51 -15.83
CA LYS A 68 0.78 -15.48 -16.82
C LYS A 68 -0.75 -15.55 -16.86
N ARG A 69 -1.40 -15.22 -15.75
CA ARG A 69 -2.86 -15.35 -15.53
C ARG A 69 -3.56 -13.99 -15.60
N ASP A 70 -2.93 -12.99 -15.00
CA ASP A 70 -3.35 -11.60 -14.92
C ASP A 70 -2.11 -10.71 -15.07
N ALA A 71 -1.83 -10.30 -16.31
CA ALA A 71 -0.64 -9.50 -16.62
C ALA A 71 -0.60 -8.15 -15.88
N PRO A 72 -1.70 -7.35 -15.83
CA PRO A 72 -1.71 -6.11 -15.04
C PRO A 72 -1.51 -6.32 -13.53
N LEU A 73 -2.10 -7.36 -12.93
CA LEU A 73 -1.84 -7.68 -11.52
C LEU A 73 -0.40 -8.15 -11.29
N GLY A 74 0.17 -8.86 -12.25
CA GLY A 74 1.59 -9.23 -12.27
C GLY A 74 2.50 -8.00 -12.33
N ALA A 75 2.13 -6.98 -13.12
CA ALA A 75 2.83 -5.70 -13.15
C ALA A 75 2.75 -4.99 -11.79
N PHE A 76 1.59 -4.98 -11.14
CA PHE A 76 1.46 -4.47 -9.78
C PHE A 76 2.39 -5.22 -8.80
N ALA A 77 2.39 -6.56 -8.82
CA ALA A 77 3.24 -7.37 -7.95
C ALA A 77 4.74 -7.07 -8.14
N ARG A 78 5.19 -6.92 -9.40
CA ARG A 78 6.57 -6.49 -9.70
C ARG A 78 6.86 -5.11 -9.11
N GLY A 79 5.94 -4.16 -9.29
CA GLY A 79 6.08 -2.81 -8.74
C GLY A 79 6.18 -2.83 -7.21
N TYR A 80 5.39 -3.67 -6.54
CA TYR A 80 5.42 -3.84 -5.11
C TYR A 80 6.76 -4.41 -4.62
N ILE A 81 7.29 -5.45 -5.28
CA ILE A 81 8.61 -6.02 -4.96
C ILE A 81 9.70 -4.94 -5.12
N ALA A 82 9.71 -4.23 -6.24
CA ALA A 82 10.67 -3.17 -6.50
C ALA A 82 10.58 -2.04 -5.47
N TYR A 83 9.37 -1.64 -5.09
CA TYR A 83 9.15 -0.63 -4.05
C TYR A 83 9.78 -1.06 -2.71
N ARG A 84 9.53 -2.31 -2.29
CA ARG A 84 10.10 -2.87 -1.05
C ARG A 84 11.63 -3.00 -1.12
N ALA A 85 12.18 -3.22 -2.30
CA ALA A 85 13.62 -3.21 -2.56
C ALA A 85 14.22 -1.79 -2.70
N LYS A 86 13.40 -0.73 -2.58
CA LYS A 86 13.77 0.68 -2.82
C LYS A 86 14.24 0.98 -4.25
N GLU A 87 13.86 0.13 -5.19
CA GLU A 87 14.09 0.30 -6.63
C GLU A 87 12.99 1.18 -7.23
N TYR A 88 12.90 2.43 -6.76
CA TYR A 88 11.75 3.31 -6.99
C TYR A 88 11.46 3.62 -8.46
N GLY A 89 12.49 3.66 -9.32
CA GLY A 89 12.31 3.83 -10.77
C GLY A 89 11.56 2.64 -11.40
N ALA A 90 11.97 1.41 -11.07
CA ALA A 90 11.32 0.19 -11.53
C ALA A 90 9.91 0.06 -10.95
N ALA A 91 9.73 0.39 -9.66
CA ALA A 91 8.44 0.41 -9.00
C ALA A 91 7.44 1.33 -9.71
N ARG A 92 7.84 2.58 -9.98
CA ARG A 92 7.00 3.56 -10.69
C ARG A 92 6.59 3.06 -12.07
N GLY A 93 7.55 2.52 -12.85
CA GLY A 93 7.27 1.97 -14.18
C GLY A 93 6.22 0.87 -14.15
N ALA A 94 6.40 -0.09 -13.23
CA ALA A 94 5.51 -1.24 -13.10
C ALA A 94 4.11 -0.86 -12.56
N PHE A 95 4.00 0.10 -11.63
CA PHE A 95 2.68 0.59 -11.20
C PHE A 95 1.94 1.32 -12.31
N ARG A 96 2.62 2.16 -13.10
CA ARG A 96 2.01 2.81 -14.26
C ARG A 96 1.57 1.80 -15.32
N GLU A 97 2.37 0.77 -15.57
CA GLU A 97 2.00 -0.35 -16.45
C GLU A 97 0.69 -0.99 -15.97
N ALA A 98 0.57 -1.33 -14.69
CA ALA A 98 -0.64 -1.91 -14.12
C ALA A 98 -1.86 -0.99 -14.28
N ILE A 99 -1.72 0.31 -13.98
CA ILE A 99 -2.79 1.31 -14.09
C ILE A 99 -3.31 1.44 -15.53
N ASN A 100 -2.40 1.45 -16.50
CA ASN A 100 -2.73 1.71 -17.90
C ASN A 100 -3.29 0.48 -18.63
N THR A 101 -2.95 -0.72 -18.18
CA THR A 101 -3.31 -1.97 -18.87
C THR A 101 -4.47 -2.72 -18.21
N THR A 102 -4.74 -2.48 -16.92
CA THR A 102 -5.81 -3.18 -16.22
C THR A 102 -7.21 -2.66 -16.60
N ARG A 103 -8.17 -3.59 -16.66
CA ARG A 103 -9.61 -3.29 -16.69
C ARG A 103 -10.27 -3.52 -15.33
N ASP A 104 -9.56 -4.16 -14.40
CA ASP A 104 -10.03 -4.44 -13.05
C ASP A 104 -9.85 -3.21 -12.15
N ALA A 105 -10.95 -2.75 -11.56
CA ALA A 105 -10.98 -1.55 -10.74
C ALA A 105 -10.17 -1.73 -9.44
N ALA A 106 -10.12 -2.94 -8.88
CA ALA A 106 -9.38 -3.22 -7.65
C ALA A 106 -7.87 -3.11 -7.88
N THR A 107 -7.36 -3.75 -8.94
CA THR A 107 -5.97 -3.67 -9.38
C THR A 107 -5.57 -2.23 -9.71
N LYS A 108 -6.43 -1.50 -10.44
CA LYS A 108 -6.19 -0.10 -10.76
C LYS A 108 -6.06 0.76 -9.50
N SER A 109 -7.00 0.61 -8.59
CA SER A 109 -7.04 1.40 -7.35
C SER A 109 -5.84 1.09 -6.45
N MET A 110 -5.48 -0.19 -6.38
CA MET A 110 -4.30 -0.64 -5.64
C MET A 110 -3.01 -0.08 -6.22
N ALA A 111 -2.82 -0.15 -7.54
CA ALA A 111 -1.63 0.39 -8.20
C ALA A 111 -1.54 1.92 -8.09
N MET A 112 -2.66 2.64 -8.22
CA MET A 112 -2.73 4.09 -8.00
C MET A 112 -2.32 4.47 -6.57
N ARG A 113 -2.80 3.73 -5.56
CA ARG A 113 -2.48 4.03 -4.16
C ARG A 113 -0.98 3.86 -3.88
N TRP A 114 -0.40 2.75 -4.34
CA TRP A 114 1.03 2.51 -4.18
C TRP A 114 1.89 3.52 -4.96
N LEU A 115 1.46 3.90 -6.16
CA LEU A 115 2.12 4.97 -6.91
C LEU A 115 2.02 6.31 -6.16
N GLY A 116 0.86 6.67 -5.62
CA GLY A 116 0.68 7.89 -4.84
C GLY A 116 1.60 7.96 -3.62
N TRP A 117 1.72 6.87 -2.85
CA TRP A 117 2.65 6.79 -1.72
C TRP A 117 4.11 6.87 -2.15
N LEU A 118 4.48 6.16 -3.22
CA LEU A 118 5.81 6.28 -3.80
C LEU A 118 6.12 7.71 -4.24
N SER A 119 5.16 8.40 -4.85
CA SER A 119 5.31 9.79 -5.29
C SER A 119 5.46 10.74 -4.09
N GLN A 120 4.77 10.50 -2.97
CA GLN A 120 5.02 11.25 -1.72
C GLN A 120 6.45 11.04 -1.21
N GLU A 121 6.94 9.80 -1.16
CA GLU A 121 8.30 9.47 -0.69
C GLU A 121 9.39 10.10 -1.56
N MET A 122 9.13 10.20 -2.86
CA MET A 122 10.02 10.82 -3.84
C MET A 122 9.79 12.33 -4.01
N GLN A 123 8.95 12.96 -3.17
CA GLN A 123 8.59 14.38 -3.22
C GLN A 123 7.96 14.84 -4.54
N GLN A 124 7.36 13.92 -5.29
CA GLN A 124 6.62 14.17 -6.53
C GLN A 124 5.15 14.43 -6.21
N TYR A 125 4.88 15.52 -5.49
CA TYR A 125 3.58 15.77 -4.87
C TYR A 125 2.44 15.95 -5.87
N GLU A 126 2.69 16.47 -7.06
CA GLU A 126 1.67 16.59 -8.11
C GLU A 126 1.15 15.22 -8.57
N GLU A 127 2.05 14.25 -8.78
CA GLU A 127 1.67 12.88 -9.11
C GLU A 127 0.92 12.22 -7.93
N ALA A 128 1.38 12.46 -6.70
CA ALA A 128 0.70 11.97 -5.51
C ALA A 128 -0.75 12.48 -5.43
N PHE A 129 -0.97 13.80 -5.59
CA PHE A 129 -2.32 14.37 -5.63
C PHE A 129 -3.16 13.75 -6.73
N ALA A 130 -2.63 13.64 -7.96
CA ALA A 130 -3.37 13.06 -9.07
C ALA A 130 -3.80 11.61 -8.79
N MET A 131 -2.96 10.80 -8.14
CA MET A 131 -3.32 9.43 -7.76
C MET A 131 -4.40 9.40 -6.67
N PHE A 132 -4.28 10.22 -5.64
CA PHE A 132 -5.26 10.24 -4.54
C PHE A 132 -6.59 10.90 -4.91
N ASP A 133 -6.58 11.84 -5.86
CA ASP A 133 -7.79 12.40 -6.46
C ASP A 133 -8.57 11.34 -7.22
N ALA A 134 -7.89 10.55 -8.05
CA ALA A 134 -8.51 9.46 -8.79
C ALA A 134 -9.13 8.39 -7.88
N LEU A 135 -8.64 8.30 -6.63
CA LEU A 135 -9.13 7.39 -5.60
C LEU A 135 -10.15 8.03 -4.65
N HIS A 136 -10.38 9.34 -4.75
CA HIS A 136 -11.15 10.12 -3.79
C HIS A 136 -10.68 9.91 -2.33
N ASP A 137 -9.38 9.85 -2.12
CA ASP A 137 -8.77 9.55 -0.82
C ASP A 137 -8.46 10.83 -0.04
N SER A 138 -9.48 11.39 0.63
CA SER A 138 -9.38 12.70 1.29
C SER A 138 -8.31 12.73 2.40
N TYR A 139 -8.06 11.60 3.07
CA TYR A 139 -6.98 11.51 4.05
C TYR A 139 -5.61 11.69 3.39
N GLU A 140 -5.35 10.97 2.30
CA GLU A 140 -4.06 11.01 1.60
C GLU A 140 -3.81 12.34 0.88
N ILE A 141 -4.86 12.98 0.35
CA ILE A 141 -4.79 14.35 -0.18
C ILE A 141 -4.36 15.31 0.94
N GLY A 142 -5.01 15.22 2.09
CA GLY A 142 -4.68 15.99 3.29
C GLY A 142 -3.24 15.78 3.77
N ARG A 143 -2.81 14.52 3.84
CA ARG A 143 -1.44 14.15 4.22
C ARG A 143 -0.40 14.69 3.24
N THR A 144 -0.69 14.62 1.94
CA THR A 144 0.19 15.15 0.88
C THR A 144 0.39 16.65 1.05
N ALA A 145 -0.69 17.41 1.26
CA ALA A 145 -0.64 18.85 1.50
C ALA A 145 0.18 19.20 2.75
N ALA A 146 0.04 18.43 3.83
CA ALA A 146 0.82 18.61 5.05
C ALA A 146 2.32 18.32 4.86
N PHE A 147 2.68 17.33 4.06
CA PHE A 147 4.09 17.01 3.76
C PHE A 147 4.77 18.07 2.89
N CYS A 148 4.14 18.51 1.80
CA CYS A 148 4.71 19.52 0.91
C CYS A 148 4.56 20.95 1.44
N GLN A 149 3.75 21.17 2.48
CA GLN A 149 3.31 22.49 2.93
C GLN A 149 2.69 23.33 1.80
N CYS A 150 2.03 22.66 0.86
CA CYS A 150 1.46 23.21 -0.35
C CYS A 150 -0.03 22.89 -0.45
N GLN A 151 -0.79 23.67 -1.23
CA GLN A 151 -2.25 23.52 -1.36
C GLN A 151 -2.96 23.41 0.00
N LYS A 152 -2.54 24.22 0.99
CA LYS A 152 -2.91 24.07 2.41
C LYS A 152 -4.42 24.07 2.61
N GLU A 153 -5.15 25.00 1.99
CA GLU A 153 -6.61 25.07 2.09
C GLU A 153 -7.30 23.83 1.54
N ARG A 154 -6.83 23.30 0.40
CA ARG A 154 -7.33 22.03 -0.15
C ARG A 154 -7.05 20.87 0.80
N GLY A 155 -5.84 20.81 1.37
CA GLY A 155 -5.47 19.81 2.35
C GLY A 155 -6.33 19.84 3.61
N ARG A 156 -6.62 21.05 4.13
CA ARG A 156 -7.51 21.25 5.28
C ARG A 156 -8.91 20.75 4.97
N ALA A 157 -9.49 21.18 3.85
CA ALA A 157 -10.82 20.75 3.43
C ALA A 157 -10.92 19.21 3.29
N ALA A 158 -9.91 18.57 2.72
CA ALA A 158 -9.85 17.11 2.58
C ALA A 158 -9.74 16.39 3.93
N LEU A 159 -8.93 16.89 4.87
CA LEU A 159 -8.85 16.31 6.22
C LEU A 159 -10.15 16.49 7.02
N GLU A 160 -10.81 17.63 6.88
CA GLU A 160 -12.13 17.85 7.49
C GLU A 160 -13.18 16.92 6.92
N GLU A 161 -13.21 16.72 5.61
CA GLU A 161 -14.08 15.74 4.96
C GLU A 161 -13.82 14.33 5.50
N TYR A 162 -12.54 13.91 5.57
CA TYR A 162 -12.15 12.62 6.13
C TYR A 162 -12.67 12.45 7.57
N LEU A 163 -12.52 13.46 8.42
CA LEU A 163 -12.98 13.44 9.81
C LEU A 163 -14.51 13.36 9.97
N ARG A 164 -15.26 13.84 8.97
CA ARG A 164 -16.73 13.71 8.91
C ARG A 164 -17.18 12.35 8.35
N SER A 165 -16.28 11.63 7.67
CA SER A 165 -16.58 10.33 7.07
C SER A 165 -16.80 9.24 8.13
N LYS A 166 -17.32 8.08 7.68
CA LYS A 166 -17.51 6.90 8.54
C LYS A 166 -16.19 6.22 8.91
N ASP A 167 -15.20 6.29 8.01
CA ASP A 167 -13.87 5.74 8.26
C ASP A 167 -13.08 6.74 9.12
N LYS A 168 -12.73 6.29 10.32
CA LYS A 168 -11.97 7.08 11.31
C LYS A 168 -10.68 6.40 11.73
N THR A 169 -10.20 5.46 10.92
CA THR A 169 -8.99 4.66 11.19
C THR A 169 -7.78 5.54 11.54
N HIS A 170 -7.64 6.69 10.89
CA HIS A 170 -6.56 7.66 11.09
C HIS A 170 -7.03 9.00 11.64
N ALA A 171 -8.14 9.04 12.39
CA ALA A 171 -8.75 10.29 12.85
C ALA A 171 -7.82 11.13 13.74
N GLU A 172 -7.01 10.51 14.60
CA GLU A 172 -6.06 11.24 15.43
C GLU A 172 -4.95 11.89 14.59
N ASP A 173 -4.35 11.14 13.67
CA ASP A 173 -3.31 11.66 12.78
C ASP A 173 -3.86 12.74 11.86
N ALA A 174 -5.09 12.57 11.34
CA ALA A 174 -5.76 13.59 10.55
C ALA A 174 -5.92 14.91 11.30
N ARG A 175 -6.28 14.89 12.60
CA ARG A 175 -6.33 16.11 13.43
C ARG A 175 -4.95 16.76 13.60
N LYS A 176 -3.91 15.96 13.82
CA LYS A 176 -2.52 16.46 13.91
C LYS A 176 -2.08 17.11 12.61
N LEU A 177 -2.38 16.50 11.46
CA LEU A 177 -2.09 17.05 10.14
C LEU A 177 -2.88 18.34 9.88
N LEU A 178 -4.15 18.39 10.28
CA LEU A 178 -5.01 19.57 10.15
C LEU A 178 -4.48 20.75 10.96
N ALA A 179 -3.99 20.50 12.19
CA ALA A 179 -3.35 21.52 13.01
C ALA A 179 -2.08 22.08 12.34
N LYS A 180 -1.29 21.25 11.66
CA LYS A 180 -0.09 21.70 10.91
C LYS A 180 -0.41 22.55 9.69
N LEU A 181 -1.62 22.46 9.16
CA LEU A 181 -2.06 23.20 7.98
C LEU A 181 -2.81 24.49 8.33
N THR A 182 -3.28 24.63 9.56
CA THR A 182 -3.95 25.84 10.05
C THR A 182 -2.90 26.88 10.45
N PRO A 183 -3.01 28.14 9.99
CA PRO A 183 -2.13 29.22 10.46
C PRO A 183 -2.23 29.37 11.99
N SER A 184 -1.10 29.62 12.66
CA SER A 184 -1.11 30.12 14.04
C SER A 184 -1.64 31.55 14.02
N GLU A 185 -2.75 31.80 14.73
CA GLU A 185 -3.25 33.15 15.01
C GLU A 185 -2.25 34.00 15.81
#